data_AF-A0A7Y1VTH2-F1
#
_entry.id   AF-A0A7Y1VTH2-F1
#
_cell.length_a   1.000
_cell.length_b   1.000
_cell.length_c   1.000
_cell.angle_alpha   90.00
_cell.angle_beta   90.00
_cell.angle_gamma   90.00
#
_symmetry.space_group_name_H-M   'P 1'
#
loop_
_entity.id
_entity.type
_entity.pdbx_description
1 polymer ?
#
loop_
_entity_poly.entity_id
_entity_poly.type
_entity_poly.pdbx_seq_one_letter_code
_entity_poly.pdbx_strand_id
1 'polypeptide(L)'
;SRIELSSILFFLGILVAVASLESVAVMGADGHPVGLLRYLAEGLDRLVPNQNIVIILIGFLSAIIDNVPLVAASMGMYTSPMDSELWHFIAFSAGTGGSMLIIGSAAGVAAMGMERIDFIWYFKKISWLAFLGFISGCIVFILLSPLLHG
;
A
#
# COMPACT_ATOMS: atom_id res chain seq x y z
N SER A 1 -3.31 -23.35 21.69
CA SER A 1 -3.31 -21.99 21.15
C SER A 1 -4.63 -21.32 21.48
N ARG A 2 -4.62 -20.13 22.09
CA ARG A 2 -5.81 -19.27 22.08
C ARG A 2 -5.86 -18.60 20.72
N ILE A 3 -7.02 -18.57 20.09
CA ILE A 3 -7.23 -17.80 18.87
C ILE A 3 -7.26 -16.33 19.29
N GLU A 4 -6.40 -15.51 18.69
CA GLU A 4 -6.35 -14.05 18.89
C GLU A 4 -7.56 -13.40 18.19
N LEU A 5 -8.74 -13.55 18.79
CA LEU A 5 -10.01 -13.11 18.22
C LEU A 5 -10.02 -11.61 17.89
N SER A 6 -9.31 -10.81 18.69
CA SER A 6 -9.07 -9.38 18.47
C SER A 6 -8.42 -9.09 17.11
N SER A 7 -7.40 -9.86 16.74
CA SER A 7 -6.70 -9.71 15.45
C SER A 7 -7.59 -10.12 14.28
N ILE A 8 -8.37 -11.20 14.44
CA ILE A 8 -9.31 -11.65 13.41
C ILE A 8 -10.41 -10.60 13.16
N LEU A 9 -10.99 -10.05 14.23
CA LEU A 9 -12.01 -9.01 14.11
C LEU A 9 -11.45 -7.71 13.50
N PHE A 10 -10.18 -7.38 13.76
CA PHE A 10 -9.49 -6.26 13.12
C PHE A 10 -9.37 -6.45 11.60
N PHE A 11 -8.83 -7.58 11.14
CA PHE A 11 -8.72 -7.87 9.71
C PHE A 11 -10.09 -8.00 9.04
N LEU A 12 -11.07 -8.62 9.71
CA LEU A 12 -12.45 -8.67 9.22
C LEU A 12 -13.02 -7.26 9.04
N GLY A 13 -12.83 -6.37 10.01
CA GLY A 13 -13.26 -4.97 9.91
C GLY A 13 -12.63 -4.24 8.73
N ILE A 14 -11.32 -4.43 8.52
CA ILE A 14 -10.62 -3.88 7.34
C ILE A 14 -11.23 -4.44 6.06
N LEU A 15 -11.36 -5.76 5.92
CA LEU A 15 -11.90 -6.38 4.71
C LEU A 15 -13.33 -5.92 4.39
N VAL A 16 -14.18 -5.74 5.41
CA VAL A 16 -15.54 -5.22 5.24
C VAL A 16 -15.53 -3.74 4.82
N ALA A 17 -14.67 -2.90 5.42
CA ALA A 17 -14.55 -1.50 5.04
C ALA A 17 -14.08 -1.34 3.58
N VAL A 18 -13.10 -2.15 3.17
CA VAL A 18 -12.60 -2.19 1.78
C VAL A 18 -13.66 -2.67 0.81
N ALA A 19 -14.34 -3.77 1.14
CA ALA A 19 -15.45 -4.28 0.33
C ALA A 19 -16.58 -3.25 0.22
N SER A 20 -16.86 -2.50 1.28
CA SER A 20 -17.85 -1.42 1.27
C SER A 20 -17.45 -0.28 0.34
N LEU A 21 -16.18 0.16 0.38
CA LEU A 21 -15.65 1.16 -0.55
C LEU A 21 -15.71 0.67 -2.00
N GLU A 22 -15.25 -0.55 -2.27
CA GLU A 22 -15.28 -1.12 -3.62
C GLU A 22 -16.70 -1.37 -4.13
N SER A 23 -17.67 -1.63 -3.26
CA SER A 23 -19.08 -1.80 -3.65
C SER A 23 -19.74 -0.53 -4.19
N VAL A 24 -19.14 0.65 -3.95
CA VAL A 24 -19.64 1.91 -4.49
C VAL A 24 -19.40 1.92 -6.01
N ALA A 25 -20.48 1.76 -6.76
CA ALA A 25 -20.44 1.81 -8.22
C ALA A 25 -20.23 3.24 -8.72
N VAL A 26 -19.16 3.44 -9.47
CA VAL A 26 -18.80 4.68 -10.17
C VAL A 26 -18.70 4.38 -11.66
N MET A 27 -19.01 5.36 -12.52
CA MET A 27 -18.88 5.16 -13.96
C MET A 27 -17.40 5.11 -14.34
N GLY A 28 -16.94 3.93 -14.75
CA GLY A 28 -15.64 3.72 -15.35
C GLY A 28 -15.52 4.51 -16.64
N ALA A 29 -14.29 4.84 -17.02
CA ALA A 29 -14.07 5.69 -18.18
C ALA A 29 -14.10 4.94 -19.52
N ASP A 30 -14.39 3.64 -19.48
CA ASP A 30 -14.88 2.79 -20.57
C ASP A 30 -16.42 2.82 -20.71
N GLY A 31 -17.13 3.51 -19.81
CA GLY A 31 -18.59 3.63 -19.81
C GLY A 31 -19.31 2.51 -19.06
N HIS A 32 -18.59 1.62 -18.39
CA HIS A 32 -19.17 0.57 -17.54
C HIS A 32 -19.02 0.93 -16.06
N PRO A 33 -20.00 0.58 -15.19
CA PRO A 33 -19.87 0.81 -13.76
C PRO A 33 -18.78 -0.08 -13.17
N VAL A 34 -17.87 0.52 -12.42
CA VAL A 34 -16.76 -0.11 -11.71
C VAL A 34 -16.79 0.28 -10.23
N GLY A 35 -16.12 -0.48 -9.36
CA GLY A 35 -15.99 -0.09 -7.95
C GLY A 35 -15.15 1.16 -7.76
N LEU A 36 -15.34 1.87 -6.65
CA LEU A 36 -14.63 3.12 -6.36
C LEU A 36 -13.11 2.94 -6.32
N LEU A 37 -12.60 1.85 -5.73
CA LEU A 37 -11.15 1.63 -5.66
C LEU A 37 -10.61 1.33 -7.06
N ARG A 38 -11.31 0.52 -7.86
CA ARG A 38 -10.98 0.29 -9.27
C ARG A 38 -10.98 1.58 -10.09
N TYR A 39 -11.97 2.46 -9.90
CA TYR A 39 -12.02 3.75 -10.59
C TYR A 39 -10.81 4.63 -10.27
N LEU A 40 -10.46 4.78 -8.99
CA LEU A 40 -9.30 5.59 -8.56
C LEU A 40 -8.00 5.02 -9.11
N ALA A 41 -7.88 3.70 -9.08
CA ALA A 41 -6.76 2.96 -9.61
C ALA A 41 -6.56 3.14 -11.12
N GLU A 42 -7.61 2.95 -11.93
CA GLU A 42 -7.56 3.17 -13.38
C GLU A 42 -7.25 4.64 -13.72
N GLY A 43 -7.73 5.59 -12.89
CA GLY A 43 -7.36 7.00 -13.01
C GLY A 43 -5.86 7.23 -12.80
N LEU A 44 -5.26 6.58 -11.80
CA LEU A 44 -3.82 6.63 -11.53
C LEU A 44 -2.99 6.03 -12.68
N ASP A 45 -3.39 4.87 -13.20
CA ASP A 45 -2.69 4.17 -14.30
C ASP A 45 -2.68 4.99 -15.60
N ARG A 46 -3.78 5.70 -15.91
CA ARG A 46 -3.86 6.59 -17.08
C ARG A 46 -3.02 7.84 -16.95
N LEU A 47 -2.88 8.38 -15.75
CA LEU A 47 -2.04 9.56 -15.49
C LEU A 47 -0.56 9.20 -15.48
N VAL A 48 -0.22 7.95 -15.16
CA VAL A 48 1.14 7.47 -14.97
C VAL A 48 1.35 6.16 -15.72
N PRO A 49 1.79 6.21 -17.01
CA PRO A 49 1.92 5.02 -17.86
C PRO A 49 3.06 4.07 -17.45
N ASN A 50 3.71 4.30 -16.30
CA ASN A 50 4.77 3.44 -15.78
C ASN A 50 4.30 2.72 -14.52
N GLN A 51 4.10 1.41 -14.64
CA GLN A 51 3.67 0.50 -13.58
C GLN A 51 4.51 0.63 -12.30
N ASN A 52 5.83 0.82 -12.42
CA ASN A 52 6.71 0.98 -11.26
C ASN A 52 6.37 2.25 -10.47
N ILE A 53 6.01 3.33 -11.16
CA ILE A 53 5.63 4.58 -10.51
C ILE A 53 4.28 4.42 -9.82
N VAL A 54 3.31 3.72 -10.43
CA VAL A 54 2.03 3.42 -9.79
C VAL A 54 2.24 2.62 -8.50
N ILE A 55 3.11 1.61 -8.52
CA ILE A 55 3.44 0.80 -7.34
C ILE A 55 4.09 1.64 -6.24
N ILE A 56 5.00 2.55 -6.58
CA ILE A 56 5.62 3.48 -5.62
C ILE A 56 4.56 4.41 -5.01
N LEU A 57 3.63 4.92 -5.82
CA LEU A 57 2.52 5.75 -5.36
C LEU A 57 1.59 5.00 -4.41
N ILE A 58 1.27 3.74 -4.70
CA ILE A 58 0.51 2.86 -3.80
C ILE A 58 1.23 2.72 -2.46
N GLY A 59 2.55 2.50 -2.45
CA GLY A 59 3.34 2.45 -1.21
C GLY A 59 3.28 3.77 -0.43
N PHE A 60 3.31 4.91 -1.12
CA PHE A 60 3.12 6.21 -0.47
C PHE A 60 1.74 6.37 0.14
N LEU A 61 0.69 6.01 -0.59
CA LEU A 61 -0.69 6.03 -0.09
C LEU A 61 -0.89 5.09 1.10
N SER A 62 -0.10 4.02 1.19
CA SER A 62 -0.15 3.08 2.31
C SER A 62 0.35 3.66 3.64
N ALA A 63 0.97 4.86 3.64
CA ALA A 63 1.28 5.58 4.88
C ALA A 63 0.06 6.18 5.56
N ILE A 64 -1.02 6.39 4.79
CA ILE A 64 -2.26 7.01 5.25
C ILE A 64 -3.38 5.96 5.29
N ILE A 65 -3.44 5.11 4.26
CA ILE A 65 -4.39 4.01 4.12
C ILE A 65 -3.69 2.74 4.56
N ASP A 66 -4.44 1.78 5.14
CA ASP A 66 -3.86 0.48 5.47
C ASP A 66 -3.33 -0.24 4.21
N ASN A 67 -2.28 -1.04 4.38
CA ASN A 67 -1.64 -1.75 3.27
C ASN A 67 -2.53 -2.88 2.70
N VAL A 68 -3.37 -3.53 3.52
CA VAL A 68 -4.26 -4.62 3.08
C VAL A 68 -5.27 -4.15 2.03
N PRO A 69 -6.05 -3.06 2.23
CA PRO A 69 -6.89 -2.45 1.20
C PRO A 69 -6.18 -2.18 -0.12
N LEU A 70 -4.98 -1.61 -0.05
CA LEU A 70 -4.26 -1.14 -1.22
C LEU A 70 -3.67 -2.30 -2.02
N VAL A 71 -3.17 -3.34 -1.34
CA VAL A 71 -2.77 -4.59 -2.00
C VAL A 71 -4.00 -5.25 -2.64
N ALA A 72 -5.14 -5.31 -1.95
CA ALA A 72 -6.37 -5.85 -2.51
C ALA A 72 -6.84 -5.07 -3.76
N ALA A 73 -6.76 -3.74 -3.73
CA ALA A 73 -7.07 -2.90 -4.90
C ALA A 73 -6.10 -3.18 -6.06
N SER A 74 -4.80 -3.31 -5.79
CA SER A 74 -3.79 -3.60 -6.81
C SER A 74 -3.99 -4.98 -7.48
N MET A 75 -4.52 -5.96 -6.74
CA MET A 75 -4.91 -7.26 -7.29
C MET A 75 -6.12 -7.15 -8.23
N GLY A 76 -6.97 -6.13 -8.08
CA GLY A 76 -8.04 -5.79 -9.03
C GLY A 76 -7.54 -5.02 -10.25
N MET A 77 -6.38 -4.36 -10.17
CA MET A 77 -5.78 -3.58 -11.26
C MET A 77 -4.99 -4.44 -12.23
N TYR A 78 -4.21 -5.38 -11.69
CA TYR A 78 -3.20 -6.11 -12.43
C TYR A 78 -3.47 -7.60 -12.43
N THR A 79 -3.17 -8.27 -13.54
CA THR A 79 -3.17 -9.72 -13.64
C THR A 79 -1.77 -10.16 -14.04
N SER A 80 -1.10 -10.97 -13.22
CA SER A 80 0.26 -11.44 -13.48
C SER A 80 0.51 -12.79 -12.81
N PRO A 81 1.49 -13.58 -13.28
CA PRO A 81 1.88 -14.84 -12.64
C PRO A 81 2.19 -14.66 -11.15
N MET A 82 1.92 -15.68 -10.34
CA MET A 82 2.05 -15.61 -8.87
C MET A 82 3.44 -15.19 -8.38
N ASP A 83 4.49 -15.57 -9.12
CA ASP A 83 5.89 -15.27 -8.82
C ASP A 83 6.44 -14.09 -9.64
N SER A 84 5.56 -13.21 -10.11
CA SER A 84 5.97 -12.06 -10.93
C SER A 84 6.64 -10.97 -10.08
N GLU A 85 7.60 -10.27 -10.71
CA GLU A 85 8.23 -9.07 -10.14
C GLU A 85 7.18 -8.05 -9.65
N LEU A 86 6.06 -7.92 -10.35
CA LEU A 86 4.94 -7.07 -9.97
C LEU A 86 4.52 -7.32 -8.51
N TRP A 87 4.25 -8.57 -8.15
CA TRP A 87 3.74 -8.90 -6.81
C TRP A 87 4.81 -8.69 -5.75
N HIS A 88 6.06 -9.00 -6.06
CA HIS A 88 7.19 -8.72 -5.19
C HIS A 88 7.33 -7.21 -4.92
N PHE A 89 7.19 -6.39 -5.96
CA PHE A 89 7.34 -4.95 -5.82
C PHE A 89 6.16 -4.31 -5.09
N ILE A 90 4.93 -4.76 -5.36
CA ILE A 90 3.73 -4.33 -4.64
C ILE A 90 3.85 -4.68 -3.15
N ALA A 91 4.25 -5.91 -2.82
CA ALA A 91 4.42 -6.35 -1.45
C ALA A 91 5.49 -5.53 -0.71
N PHE A 92 6.63 -5.28 -1.36
CA PHE A 92 7.67 -4.40 -0.82
C PHE A 92 7.13 -2.98 -0.61
N SER A 93 6.51 -2.40 -1.63
CA SER A 93 6.10 -1.00 -1.65
C SER A 93 5.00 -0.72 -0.63
N ALA A 94 3.91 -1.51 -0.62
CA ALA A 94 2.83 -1.38 0.34
C ALA A 94 3.24 -1.82 1.76
N GLY A 95 4.18 -2.77 1.88
CA GLY A 95 4.68 -3.23 3.18
C GLY A 95 5.56 -2.18 3.88
N THR A 96 6.44 -1.52 3.13
CA THR A 96 7.41 -0.57 3.70
C THR A 96 6.93 0.87 3.67
N GLY A 97 6.15 1.25 2.66
CA GLY A 97 5.68 2.62 2.47
C GLY A 97 4.82 3.13 3.63
N GLY A 98 4.10 2.22 4.30
CA GLY A 98 3.31 2.51 5.50
C GLY A 98 4.08 3.22 6.61
N SER A 99 5.38 2.94 6.74
CA SER A 99 6.21 3.50 7.81
C SER A 99 6.69 4.93 7.55
N MET A 100 6.34 5.55 6.42
CA MET A 100 6.64 6.97 6.19
C MET A 100 5.90 7.89 7.17
N LEU A 101 4.75 7.46 7.67
CA LEU A 101 4.08 8.06 8.82
C LEU A 101 4.09 7.07 9.98
N ILE A 102 4.28 7.56 11.20
CA ILE A 102 4.32 6.71 12.40
C ILE A 102 2.99 5.96 12.65
N ILE A 103 1.88 6.46 12.12
CA ILE A 103 0.57 5.80 12.23
C ILE A 103 0.26 4.82 11.09
N GLY A 104 1.05 4.84 10.02
CA GLY A 104 0.80 4.04 8.83
C GLY A 104 1.27 2.59 8.94
N SER A 105 1.80 2.17 10.10
CA SER A 105 2.13 0.77 10.38
C SER A 105 1.89 0.39 11.83
N ALA A 106 1.56 -0.88 12.08
CA ALA A 106 1.36 -1.41 13.43
C ALA A 106 2.61 -1.24 14.31
N ALA A 107 3.80 -1.40 13.72
CA ALA A 107 5.07 -1.17 14.40
C ALA A 107 5.23 0.30 14.81
N GLY A 108 4.84 1.24 13.95
CA GLY A 108 4.88 2.67 14.25
C GLY A 108 3.92 3.06 15.38
N VAL A 109 2.68 2.54 15.37
CA VAL A 109 1.70 2.76 16.44
C VAL A 109 2.19 2.16 17.78
N ALA A 110 2.81 0.97 17.74
CA ALA A 110 3.43 0.39 18.93
C ALA A 110 4.57 1.26 19.46
N ALA A 111 5.48 1.73 18.58
CA ALA A 111 6.58 2.60 18.96
C ALA A 111 6.09 3.94 19.54
N MET A 112 5.03 4.53 18.97
CA MET A 112 4.37 5.71 19.52
C MET A 112 3.90 5.50 20.96
N GLY A 113 3.33 4.33 21.27
CA GLY A 113 2.86 3.99 22.62
C GLY A 113 3.99 3.70 23.60
N MET A 114 5.01 2.95 23.17
CA MET A 114 6.13 2.52 24.02
C MET A 114 7.10 3.66 24.34
N GLU A 115 7.50 4.41 23.31
CA GLU A 115 8.51 5.47 23.41
C GLU A 115 7.89 6.87 23.56
N ARG A 116 6.56 6.97 23.61
CA ARG A 116 5.79 8.23 23.68
C ARG A 116 6.17 9.23 22.58
N ILE A 117 6.41 8.73 21.38
CA ILE A 117 6.79 9.55 20.22
C ILE A 117 5.57 10.32 19.73
N ASP A 118 5.65 11.65 19.70
CA ASP A 118 4.59 12.49 19.14
C ASP A 118 4.51 12.38 17.60
N PHE A 119 3.29 12.38 17.06
CA PHE A 119 3.05 12.30 15.61
C PHE A 119 3.71 13.46 14.85
N ILE A 120 3.54 14.70 15.32
CA ILE A 120 4.08 15.89 14.66
C ILE A 120 5.61 15.89 14.73
N TRP A 121 6.17 15.44 15.84
CA TRP A 121 7.62 15.26 15.98
C TRP A 121 8.16 14.26 14.95
N TYR A 122 7.55 13.07 14.85
CA TYR A 122 7.97 12.05 13.89
C TYR A 122 7.84 12.56 12.45
N PHE A 123 6.72 13.20 12.13
CA PHE A 123 6.48 13.78 10.82
C PHE A 123 7.57 14.78 10.42
N LYS A 124 7.97 15.66 11.34
CA LYS A 124 8.99 16.67 11.08
C LYS A 124 10.43 16.12 11.04
N LYS A 125 10.72 15.08 11.82
CA LYS A 125 12.11 14.63 12.05
C LYS A 125 12.47 13.35 11.32
N ILE A 126 11.53 12.42 11.20
CA ILE A 126 11.78 11.04 10.74
C ILE A 126 11.09 10.75 9.41
N SER A 127 9.90 11.28 9.14
CA SER A 127 9.17 10.95 7.90
C SER A 127 9.97 11.21 6.63
N TRP A 128 10.81 12.24 6.57
CA TRP A 128 11.67 12.48 5.41
C TRP A 128 12.80 11.46 5.29
N LEU A 129 13.37 10.97 6.40
CA LEU A 129 14.35 9.89 6.41
C LEU A 129 13.71 8.56 5.97
N ALA A 130 12.51 8.27 6.49
CA ALA A 130 11.73 7.10 6.11
C ALA A 130 11.37 7.15 4.62
N PHE A 131 10.97 8.32 4.11
CA PHE A 131 10.72 8.54 2.69
C PHE A 131 11.97 8.30 1.83
N LEU A 132 13.13 8.83 2.23
CA LEU A 132 14.37 8.58 1.50
C LEU A 132 14.77 7.09 1.54
N GLY A 133 14.58 6.42 2.67
CA GLY A 133 14.80 4.98 2.80
C GLY A 133 13.89 4.17 1.88
N PHE A 134 12.60 4.53 1.84
CA PHE A 134 11.61 3.92 0.94
C PHE A 134 12.01 4.09 -0.53
N ILE A 135 12.28 5.32 -0.98
CA ILE A 135 12.69 5.61 -2.35
C ILE A 135 13.99 4.88 -2.71
N SER A 136 14.97 4.87 -1.79
CA SER A 136 16.22 4.14 -2.00
C SER A 136 15.97 2.64 -2.17
N GLY A 137 15.09 2.06 -1.36
CA GLY A 137 14.68 0.66 -1.50
C GLY A 137 13.97 0.37 -2.81
N CYS A 138 13.08 1.26 -3.28
CA CYS A 138 12.44 1.14 -4.60
C CYS A 138 13.47 1.15 -5.73
N ILE A 139 14.44 2.07 -5.69
CA ILE A 139 15.52 2.15 -6.69
C ILE A 139 16.34 0.86 -6.69
N VAL A 140 16.74 0.37 -5.51
CA VAL A 140 17.50 -0.87 -5.38
C VAL A 140 16.70 -2.05 -5.92
N PHE A 141 15.40 -2.14 -5.61
CA PHE A 141 14.53 -3.20 -6.12
C PHE A 141 14.51 -3.21 -7.65
N ILE A 142 14.27 -2.06 -8.27
CA ILE A 142 14.20 -1.91 -9.74
C ILE A 142 15.56 -2.27 -10.39
N LEU A 143 16.68 -1.94 -9.75
CA LEU A 143 18.01 -2.28 -10.25
C LEU A 143 18.35 -3.77 -10.08
N LEU A 144 17.86 -4.39 -9.00
CA LEU A 144 18.14 -5.79 -8.68
C LEU A 144 17.24 -6.74 -9.47
N SER A 145 16.02 -6.34 -9.82
CA SER A 145 15.07 -7.25 -10.45
C SER A 145 15.57 -7.87 -11.78
N PRO A 146 16.20 -7.11 -12.70
CA PRO A 146 16.76 -7.69 -13.93
C PRO A 146 17.87 -8.73 -13.67
N LEU A 147 18.52 -8.69 -12.50
CA LEU A 147 19.57 -9.65 -12.13
C LEU A 147 19.01 -10.93 -11.50
N LEU A 148 17.82 -10.86 -10.88
CA LEU A 148 17.19 -11.99 -10.19
C LEU A 148 16.25 -12.78 -11.11
N HIS A 149 15.65 -12.12 -12.11
CA HIS A 149 14.67 -12.71 -13.03
C HIS A 149 15.16 -12.74 -14.48
N GLY A 150 16.45 -12.45 -14.72
CA GLY A 150 17.13 -12.53 -16.02
C GLY A 150 17.75 -13.89 -16.32
#